data_AF-A0A5C6ASV4-F1
#
_entry.id   AF-A0A5C6ASV4-F1
#
_cell.length_a   1.000
_cell.length_b   1.000
_cell.length_c   1.000
_cell.angle_alpha   90.00
_cell.angle_beta   90.00
_cell.angle_gamma   90.00
#
_symmetry.space_group_name_H-M   'P 1'
#
loop_
_entity.id
_entity.type
_entity.pdbx_description
1 polymer ?
#
loop_
_entity_poly.entity_id
_entity_poly.type
_entity_poly.pdbx_seq_one_letter_code
_entity_poly.pdbx_strand_id
1 'polypeptide(L)'
;MNIPDPNNELEFAGKYGQLTPTGGGDPIPLLKDRLLVGRRGEADIQLKFNNVSGQHCRLTLEYGYWFVRDLNSRNGIKVDGRPVIRKRLDPHCTISIAKHEYTVDYDPQSLGAYGPPPADDDYIDELMRSSLMDRAGLSKRDSKSGKNRRTEL
;
A
#
# COMPACT_ATOMS: atom_id res chain seq x y z
N MET A 1 -2.99 9.61 36.25
CA MET A 1 -2.06 8.56 35.78
C MET A 1 -2.94 7.56 35.03
N ASN A 2 -2.93 7.59 33.69
CA ASN A 2 -3.82 6.75 32.90
C ASN A 2 -3.19 5.36 32.82
N ILE A 3 -3.73 4.39 33.56
CA ILE A 3 -3.31 2.99 33.49
C ILE A 3 -3.95 2.42 32.22
N PRO A 4 -3.19 1.99 31.20
CA PRO A 4 -3.77 1.34 30.04
C PRO A 4 -4.45 0.03 30.49
N ASP A 5 -5.66 -0.20 29.99
CA ASP A 5 -6.45 -1.40 30.27
C ASP A 5 -5.71 -2.65 29.74
N PRO A 6 -5.44 -3.67 30.58
CA PRO A 6 -4.76 -4.90 30.16
C PRO A 6 -5.59 -5.76 29.19
N ASN A 7 -6.88 -5.45 28.99
CA ASN A 7 -7.77 -6.12 28.04
C ASN A 7 -8.10 -5.26 26.81
N ASN A 8 -7.33 -4.23 26.51
CA ASN A 8 -7.49 -3.50 25.26
C ASN A 8 -6.99 -4.37 24.09
N GLU A 9 -7.74 -5.44 23.79
CA GLU A 9 -7.73 -6.12 22.51
C GLU A 9 -7.76 -5.02 21.46
N LEU A 10 -6.78 -5.01 20.56
CA LEU A 10 -6.79 -4.10 19.42
C LEU A 10 -8.03 -4.45 18.59
N GLU A 11 -9.15 -3.80 18.88
CA GLU A 11 -10.41 -4.02 18.16
C GLU A 11 -10.30 -3.35 16.78
N PHE A 12 -9.72 -4.08 15.83
CA PHE A 12 -9.82 -3.73 14.43
C PHE A 12 -11.25 -4.03 13.93
N ALA A 13 -11.71 -3.28 12.94
CA ALA A 13 -13.01 -3.50 12.32
C ALA A 13 -13.19 -4.90 11.70
N GLY A 14 -12.09 -5.59 11.38
CA GLY A 14 -12.08 -6.94 10.82
C GLY A 14 -11.14 -7.88 11.55
N LYS A 15 -11.44 -9.19 11.49
CA LYS A 15 -10.65 -10.27 12.10
C LYS A 15 -9.16 -10.22 11.73
N TYR A 16 -8.83 -9.75 10.52
CA TYR A 16 -7.46 -9.71 10.01
C TYR A 16 -6.88 -8.28 9.96
N GLY A 17 -7.52 -7.33 10.65
CA GLY A 17 -7.18 -5.91 10.60
C GLY A 17 -8.19 -5.07 9.81
N GLN A 18 -7.75 -3.88 9.41
CA GLN A 18 -8.56 -2.91 8.67
C GLN A 18 -7.71 -2.03 7.74
N LEU A 19 -8.38 -1.41 6.77
CA LEU A 19 -7.86 -0.29 6.00
C LEU A 19 -8.61 0.99 6.41
N THR A 20 -7.90 1.96 6.95
CA THR A 20 -8.47 3.23 7.42
C THR A 20 -8.25 4.31 6.34
N PRO A 21 -9.28 4.87 5.69
CA PRO A 21 -9.10 5.92 4.69
C PRO A 21 -8.45 7.18 5.29
N THR A 22 -7.38 7.70 4.69
CA THR A 22 -6.67 8.89 5.22
C THR A 22 -7.44 10.20 5.02
N GLY A 23 -8.32 10.24 4.00
CA GLY A 23 -9.19 11.38 3.71
C GLY A 23 -10.49 11.43 4.53
N GLY A 24 -10.65 10.53 5.51
CA GLY A 24 -11.88 10.34 6.28
C GLY A 24 -12.81 9.29 5.68
N GLY A 25 -13.69 8.75 6.51
CA GLY A 25 -14.61 7.66 6.19
C GLY A 25 -14.50 6.49 7.17
N ASP A 26 -15.36 5.48 7.00
CA ASP A 26 -15.36 4.30 7.85
C ASP A 26 -14.19 3.36 7.52
N PRO A 27 -13.57 2.73 8.54
CA PRO A 27 -12.59 1.68 8.30
C PRO A 27 -13.17 0.52 7.50
N ILE A 28 -12.40 0.01 6.55
CA ILE A 28 -12.76 -1.16 5.74
C ILE A 28 -12.22 -2.40 6.45
N PRO A 29 -13.07 -3.33 6.88
CA PRO A 29 -12.63 -4.51 7.62
C PRO A 29 -11.92 -5.52 6.70
N LEU A 30 -10.80 -6.09 7.16
CA LEU A 30 -10.13 -7.22 6.50
C LEU A 30 -10.73 -8.52 7.04
N LEU A 31 -11.65 -9.12 6.25
CA LEU A 31 -12.48 -10.24 6.69
C LEU A 31 -11.95 -11.63 6.30
N LYS A 32 -11.01 -11.70 5.36
CA LYS A 32 -10.40 -12.93 4.84
C LYS A 32 -8.88 -12.76 4.83
N ASP A 33 -8.16 -13.87 4.72
CA ASP A 33 -6.69 -13.89 4.54
C ASP A 33 -6.25 -13.61 3.10
N ARG A 34 -7.19 -13.63 2.15
CA ARG A 34 -7.00 -13.27 0.74
C ARG A 34 -8.17 -12.41 0.29
N LEU A 35 -7.87 -11.20 -0.16
CA LEU A 35 -8.86 -10.21 -0.54
C LEU A 35 -8.53 -9.64 -1.92
N LEU A 36 -9.51 -9.67 -2.81
CA LEU A 36 -9.49 -8.94 -4.07
C LEU A 36 -9.99 -7.51 -3.84
N VAL A 37 -9.18 -6.53 -4.21
CA VAL A 37 -9.56 -5.12 -4.17
C VAL A 37 -9.78 -4.62 -5.59
N GLY A 38 -10.91 -3.95 -5.83
CA GLY A 38 -11.25 -3.49 -7.16
C GLY A 38 -12.56 -2.71 -7.23
N ARG A 39 -12.89 -2.22 -8.42
CA ARG A 39 -14.10 -1.42 -8.66
C ARG A 39 -15.34 -2.29 -8.92
N ARG A 40 -15.16 -3.49 -9.50
CA ARG A 40 -16.27 -4.39 -9.86
C ARG A 40 -16.84 -5.07 -8.62
N GLY A 41 -18.11 -5.48 -8.69
CA GLY A 41 -18.81 -6.14 -7.57
C GLY A 41 -18.29 -7.54 -7.21
N GLU A 42 -17.39 -8.09 -8.03
CA GLU A 42 -16.67 -9.35 -7.77
C GLU A 42 -15.55 -9.19 -6.74
N ALA A 43 -15.14 -7.97 -6.41
CA ALA A 43 -14.08 -7.70 -5.44
C ALA A 43 -14.60 -7.86 -4.01
N ASP A 44 -13.79 -8.47 -3.13
CA ASP A 44 -14.08 -8.55 -1.70
C ASP A 44 -14.12 -7.17 -1.05
N ILE A 45 -13.23 -6.27 -1.49
CA ILE A 45 -13.23 -4.85 -1.13
C ILE A 45 -13.56 -4.04 -2.39
N GLN A 46 -14.79 -3.55 -2.44
CA GLN A 46 -15.28 -2.78 -3.59
C GLN A 46 -15.03 -1.28 -3.41
N LEU A 47 -14.10 -0.74 -4.20
CA LEU A 47 -13.80 0.69 -4.27
C LEU A 47 -14.44 1.29 -5.52
N LYS A 48 -15.63 1.91 -5.39
CA LYS A 48 -16.46 2.42 -6.51
C LYS A 48 -15.94 3.73 -7.13
N PHE A 49 -14.64 3.82 -7.38
CA PHE A 49 -14.02 5.01 -7.97
C PHE A 49 -13.57 4.76 -9.40
N ASN A 50 -13.79 5.73 -10.30
CA ASN A 50 -13.51 5.58 -11.73
C ASN A 50 -12.01 5.37 -12.07
N ASN A 51 -11.12 5.79 -11.18
CA ASN A 51 -9.67 5.58 -11.29
C ASN A 51 -9.20 4.22 -10.74
N VAL A 52 -10.09 3.38 -10.21
CA VAL A 52 -9.75 2.03 -9.75
C VAL A 52 -10.12 1.00 -10.83
N SER A 53 -9.17 0.14 -11.21
CA SER A 53 -9.41 -1.01 -12.10
C SER A 53 -10.50 -1.96 -11.59
N GLY A 54 -11.11 -2.73 -12.48
CA GLY A 54 -12.16 -3.70 -12.11
C GLY A 54 -11.66 -4.73 -11.09
N GLN A 55 -10.48 -5.29 -11.34
CA GLN A 55 -9.64 -6.01 -10.40
C GLN A 55 -8.32 -5.21 -10.33
N HIS A 56 -7.97 -4.66 -9.17
CA HIS A 56 -6.89 -3.69 -9.05
C HIS A 56 -5.65 -4.30 -8.41
N CYS A 57 -5.81 -4.82 -7.20
CA CYS A 57 -4.76 -5.49 -6.47
C CYS A 57 -5.34 -6.63 -5.65
N ARG A 58 -4.47 -7.51 -5.19
CA ARG A 58 -4.80 -8.56 -4.23
C ARG A 58 -4.01 -8.34 -2.96
N LEU A 59 -4.70 -8.40 -1.83
CA LEU A 59 -4.08 -8.51 -0.52
C LEU A 59 -4.01 -9.99 -0.15
N THR A 60 -2.89 -10.45 0.40
CA THR A 60 -2.70 -11.82 0.88
C THR A 60 -1.92 -11.82 2.17
N LEU A 61 -2.42 -12.52 3.17
CA LEU A 61 -1.75 -12.71 4.46
C LEU A 61 -0.76 -13.87 4.33
N GLU A 62 0.52 -13.59 4.57
CA GLU A 62 1.61 -14.56 4.49
C GLU A 62 2.47 -14.40 5.76
N TYR A 63 2.63 -15.48 6.53
CA TYR A 63 3.42 -15.50 7.78
C TYR A 63 3.03 -14.40 8.79
N GLY A 64 1.73 -14.09 8.88
CA GLY A 64 1.19 -13.05 9.75
C GLY A 64 1.35 -11.62 9.23
N TYR A 65 1.92 -11.42 8.03
CA TYR A 65 2.06 -10.11 7.40
C TYR A 65 1.19 -9.99 6.15
N TRP A 66 0.62 -8.81 5.95
CA TRP A 66 -0.09 -8.51 4.72
C TRP A 66 0.87 -8.24 3.57
N PHE A 67 0.59 -8.79 2.39
CA PHE A 67 1.26 -8.45 1.13
C PHE A 67 0.24 -7.91 0.15
N VAL A 68 0.57 -6.81 -0.52
CA VAL A 68 -0.17 -6.33 -1.68
C VAL A 68 0.51 -6.82 -2.95
N ARG A 69 -0.30 -7.17 -3.96
CA ARG A 69 0.15 -7.39 -5.33
C ARG A 69 -0.74 -6.66 -6.33
N ASP A 70 -0.15 -5.84 -7.18
CA ASP A 70 -0.84 -5.21 -8.32
C ASP A 70 -1.25 -6.26 -9.35
N LEU A 71 -2.47 -6.14 -9.88
CA LEU A 71 -3.03 -7.04 -10.90
C LEU A 71 -3.02 -6.39 -12.28
N ASN A 72 -1.91 -5.74 -12.63
CA ASN A 72 -1.75 -4.94 -13.85
C ASN A 72 -2.79 -3.82 -13.93
N SER A 73 -2.92 -3.07 -12.83
CA SER A 73 -3.88 -1.98 -12.74
C SER A 73 -3.45 -0.77 -13.58
N ARG A 74 -4.40 0.10 -13.94
CA ARG A 74 -4.09 1.25 -14.80
C ARG A 74 -3.27 2.33 -14.08
N ASN A 75 -3.53 2.54 -12.80
CA ASN A 75 -2.94 3.63 -12.01
C ASN A 75 -1.91 3.15 -10.99
N GLY A 76 -1.73 1.83 -10.87
CA GLY A 76 -0.79 1.21 -9.96
C GLY A 76 -1.18 1.32 -8.49
N ILE A 77 -0.34 0.69 -7.68
CA ILE A 77 -0.34 0.77 -6.23
C ILE A 77 0.92 1.47 -5.76
N LYS A 78 0.84 2.13 -4.60
CA LYS A 78 2.00 2.65 -3.89
C LYS A 78 1.96 2.22 -2.44
N VAL A 79 3.13 2.04 -1.84
CA VAL A 79 3.29 1.86 -0.40
C VAL A 79 4.29 2.91 0.07
N ASP A 80 3.89 3.71 1.05
CA ASP A 80 4.63 4.86 1.58
C ASP A 80 5.16 5.77 0.46
N GLY A 81 4.28 6.03 -0.53
CA GLY A 81 4.56 6.89 -1.68
C GLY A 81 5.38 6.26 -2.81
N ARG A 82 5.90 5.03 -2.65
CA ARG A 82 6.71 4.33 -3.66
C ARG A 82 5.88 3.35 -4.48
N PRO A 83 5.99 3.33 -5.82
CA PRO A 83 5.21 2.43 -6.67
C PRO A 83 5.73 0.99 -6.64
N VAL A 84 4.86 0.02 -6.36
CA VAL A 84 5.27 -1.38 -6.17
C VAL A 84 4.46 -2.33 -7.06
N ILE A 85 5.00 -3.52 -7.36
CA ILE A 85 4.22 -4.60 -7.99
C ILE A 85 3.78 -5.58 -6.91
N ARG A 86 4.68 -5.93 -5.99
CA ARG A 86 4.37 -6.71 -4.79
C ARG A 86 5.21 -6.19 -3.63
N LYS A 87 4.58 -5.97 -2.47
CA LYS A 87 5.28 -5.54 -1.24
C LYS A 87 4.56 -6.01 0.00
N ARG A 88 5.32 -6.29 1.06
CA ARG A 88 4.81 -6.42 2.42
C ARG A 88 4.27 -5.07 2.90
N LEU A 89 3.12 -5.09 3.56
CA LEU A 89 2.50 -3.94 4.19
C LEU A 89 2.82 -4.01 5.67
N ASP A 90 3.74 -3.18 6.15
CA ASP A 90 4.00 -3.10 7.59
C ASP A 90 2.82 -2.44 8.32
N PRO A 91 2.55 -2.81 9.59
CA PRO A 91 1.53 -2.15 10.37
C PRO A 91 1.73 -0.63 10.36
N HIS A 92 0.62 0.10 10.21
CA HIS A 92 0.53 1.55 10.10
C HIS A 92 1.16 2.17 8.84
N CYS A 93 1.62 1.35 7.88
CA CYS A 93 2.06 1.87 6.59
C CYS A 93 0.89 2.51 5.81
N THR A 94 1.22 3.37 4.86
CA THR A 94 0.22 3.96 3.94
C THR A 94 0.24 3.22 2.61
N ILE A 95 -0.89 2.65 2.23
CA ILE A 95 -1.10 2.10 0.89
C ILE A 95 -1.95 3.06 0.06
N SER A 96 -1.48 3.39 -1.15
CA SER A 96 -2.28 4.09 -2.16
C SER A 96 -2.76 3.11 -3.22
N ILE A 97 -4.08 3.07 -3.44
CA ILE A 97 -4.72 2.33 -4.54
C ILE A 97 -5.26 3.37 -5.54
N ALA A 98 -4.63 3.49 -6.70
CA ALA A 98 -4.79 4.64 -7.60
C ALA A 98 -4.51 5.98 -6.90
N LYS A 99 -5.55 6.75 -6.57
CA LYS A 99 -5.43 8.05 -5.87
C LYS A 99 -6.04 8.03 -4.46
N HIS A 100 -6.39 6.84 -3.95
CA HIS A 100 -7.05 6.68 -2.66
C HIS A 100 -6.06 6.07 -1.68
N GLU A 101 -5.88 6.72 -0.54
CA GLU A 101 -4.88 6.37 0.44
C GLU A 101 -5.53 5.80 1.70
N TYR A 102 -4.91 4.75 2.23
CA TYR A 102 -5.39 4.04 3.40
C TYR A 102 -4.21 3.73 4.31
N THR A 103 -4.42 3.86 5.62
CA THR A 103 -3.54 3.29 6.65
C THR A 103 -3.91 1.83 6.86
N VAL A 104 -2.91 0.97 6.94
CA VAL A 104 -3.10 -0.47 7.15
C VAL A 104 -2.90 -0.79 8.63
N ASP A 105 -3.95 -1.18 9.34
CA ASP A 105 -3.90 -1.44 10.77
C ASP A 105 -4.21 -2.91 11.04
N TYR A 106 -3.25 -3.63 11.63
CA TYR A 106 -3.37 -5.02 12.04
C TYR A 106 -2.25 -5.36 13.03
N ASP A 107 -2.39 -6.46 13.78
CA ASP A 107 -1.33 -6.98 14.64
C ASP A 107 -0.74 -8.28 14.06
N PRO A 108 0.50 -8.27 13.56
CA PRO A 108 1.13 -9.48 13.02
C PRO A 108 1.17 -10.66 14.00
N GLN A 109 1.36 -10.41 15.30
CA GLN A 109 1.47 -11.49 16.29
C GLN A 109 0.13 -12.21 16.46
N SER A 110 -0.98 -11.48 16.55
CA SER A 110 -2.34 -12.05 16.53
C SER A 110 -2.62 -12.87 15.27
N LEU A 111 -1.93 -12.56 14.16
CA LEU A 111 -2.06 -13.25 12.87
C LEU A 111 -1.04 -14.38 12.65
N GLY A 112 -0.30 -14.76 13.70
CA GLY A 112 0.60 -15.92 13.68
C GLY A 112 2.01 -15.61 13.16
N ALA A 113 2.41 -14.33 13.13
CA ALA A 113 3.81 -13.97 12.86
C ALA A 113 4.71 -14.49 14.00
N TYR A 114 5.83 -15.12 13.61
CA TYR A 114 6.90 -15.51 14.53
C TYR A 114 8.25 -15.21 13.89
N GLY A 115 9.25 -14.90 14.73
CA GLY A 115 10.61 -14.61 14.25
C GLY A 115 10.73 -13.27 13.52
N PRO A 116 11.85 -13.04 12.78
CA PRO A 116 12.04 -11.81 12.05
C PRO A 116 11.01 -11.68 10.91
N PRO A 117 10.54 -10.45 10.62
CA PRO A 117 9.62 -10.21 9.51
C PRO A 117 10.18 -10.76 8.17
N PRO A 118 9.35 -11.39 7.31
CA PRO A 118 9.79 -11.92 6.02
C PRO A 118 10.29 -10.79 5.12
N ALA A 119 11.29 -11.02 4.28
CA ALA A 119 11.80 -9.98 3.37
C ALA A 119 10.67 -9.37 2.52
N ASP A 120 10.75 -8.06 2.27
CA ASP A 120 9.86 -7.43 1.30
C ASP A 120 10.41 -7.64 -0.13
N ASP A 121 9.51 -7.88 -1.08
CA ASP A 121 9.89 -8.24 -2.47
C ASP A 121 10.38 -7.03 -3.30
N ASP A 122 10.54 -5.85 -2.69
CA ASP A 122 10.79 -4.57 -3.37
C ASP A 122 12.17 -4.50 -4.06
N TYR A 123 13.18 -5.22 -3.55
CA TYR A 123 14.57 -5.09 -3.99
C TYR A 123 14.80 -5.58 -5.44
N ILE A 124 14.11 -6.64 -5.86
CA ILE A 124 14.32 -7.24 -7.20
C ILE A 124 13.62 -6.40 -8.28
N ASP A 125 12.45 -5.83 -7.97
CA ASP A 125 11.66 -5.04 -8.93
C ASP A 125 12.29 -3.67 -9.24
N GLU A 126 12.84 -2.98 -8.24
CA GLU A 126 13.58 -1.72 -8.43
C GLU A 126 14.81 -1.94 -9.34
N LEU A 127 15.51 -3.07 -9.14
CA LEU A 127 16.67 -3.45 -9.94
C LEU A 127 16.30 -3.79 -11.39
N MET A 128 15.16 -4.46 -11.61
CA MET A 128 14.66 -4.74 -12.96
C MET A 128 14.19 -3.47 -13.68
N ARG A 129 13.50 -2.56 -12.99
CA ARG A 129 13.03 -1.29 -13.57
C ARG A 129 14.17 -0.36 -13.95
N SER A 130 15.17 -0.20 -13.07
CA SER A 130 16.35 0.61 -13.36
C SER A 130 17.10 0.05 -14.58
N SER A 131 17.31 -1.27 -14.63
CA SER A 131 17.97 -1.93 -15.76
C SER A 131 17.20 -1.79 -17.09
N LEU A 132 15.87 -1.79 -17.08
CA LEU A 132 15.04 -1.52 -18.26
C LEU A 132 15.08 -0.05 -18.68
N MET A 133 15.00 0.89 -17.73
CA MET A 133 15.07 2.33 -18.01
C MET A 133 16.43 2.73 -18.58
N ASP A 134 17.51 2.16 -18.05
CA ASP A 134 18.87 2.38 -18.54
C ASP A 134 19.04 1.87 -19.97
N ARG A 135 18.53 0.66 -20.26
CA ARG A 135 18.53 0.09 -21.62
C ARG A 135 17.66 0.87 -22.61
N ALA A 136 16.57 1.46 -22.14
CA ALA A 136 15.68 2.28 -22.95
C ALA A 136 16.18 3.73 -23.14
N GLY A 137 17.27 4.13 -22.46
CA GLY A 137 17.81 5.49 -22.52
C GLY A 137 16.89 6.56 -21.90
N LEU A 138 16.00 6.17 -20.98
CA LEU A 138 14.94 7.03 -20.42
C LEU A 138 15.25 7.62 -19.04
N SER A 139 16.52 7.73 -18.64
CA SER A 139 16.87 8.33 -17.34
C SER A 139 16.38 9.79 -17.27
N LYS A 140 15.55 10.11 -16.27
CA LYS A 140 14.98 11.45 -16.09
C LYS A 140 16.12 12.45 -15.86
N ARG A 141 16.28 13.41 -16.77
CA ARG A 141 17.02 14.64 -16.52
C ARG A 141 16.36 15.39 -15.35
N ASP A 142 17.11 15.54 -14.27
CA ASP A 142 16.78 16.42 -13.15
C ASP A 142 16.55 17.86 -13.64
N SER A 143 15.31 18.34 -13.57
CA SER A 143 15.00 19.75 -13.79
C SER A 143 15.23 20.53 -12.50
N LYS A 144 16.49 20.96 -12.26
CA LYS A 144 16.77 21.98 -11.25
C LYS A 144 16.23 23.34 -11.73
N SER A 145 15.10 23.68 -11.13
CA SER A 145 14.51 25.01 -10.90
C SER A 145 15.35 26.20 -11.31
N GLY A 146 14.78 27.05 -12.17
CA GLY A 146 15.22 28.42 -12.36
C GLY A 146 15.16 29.22 -11.05
N LYS A 147 16.13 30.13 -10.88
CA LYS A 147 16.04 31.22 -9.92
C LYS A 147 16.49 32.51 -10.62
N ASN A 148 15.53 33.42 -10.77
CA ASN A 148 15.66 34.79 -11.25
C ASN A 148 16.83 35.55 -10.59
N ARG A 149 17.44 36.45 -11.37
CA ARG A 149 17.63 37.85 -10.96
C ARG A 149 17.78 38.77 -12.19
N ARG A 150 16.70 39.52 -12.47
CA ARG A 150 16.69 40.78 -13.24
C ARG A 150 17.35 41.88 -12.41
N THR A 151 18.04 42.80 -13.09
CA THR A 151 17.97 44.29 -13.07
C THR A 151 19.22 44.80 -13.82
N GLU A 152 19.10 45.29 -15.06
CA GLU A 152 18.93 46.71 -15.43
C GLU A 152 19.98 47.64 -14.79
N LEU A 153 21.02 48.00 -15.55
CA LEU A 153 21.22 49.31 -16.23
C LEU A 153 22.55 49.29 -17.00
#